data_AF-A0A0T7FAZ2-F1
#
_entry.id   AF-A0A0T7FAZ2-F1
#
_cell.length_a   1.000
_cell.length_b   1.000
_cell.length_c   1.000
_cell.angle_alpha   90.00
_cell.angle_beta   90.00
_cell.angle_gamma   90.00
#
_symmetry.space_group_name_H-M   'P 1'
#
loop_
_entity.id
_entity.type
_entity.pdbx_description
1 polymer ?
#
loop_
_entity_poly.entity_id
_entity_poly.type
_entity_poly.pdbx_seq_one_letter_code
_entity_poly.pdbx_strand_id
1 'polypeptide(L)'
;MSFTWSDAAARIIDDVHRTLPADADLAARKRALREARPSCFLSTSWGRKVWQKAQRQYLQKFGLKPRGSAKLPLSPLEKLMQRNGDTK
;
A
#
# COMPACT_ATOMS: atom_id res chain seq x y z
N MET A 1 -11.10 -9.24 24.88
CA MET A 1 -10.35 -8.47 23.86
C MET A 1 -11.22 -8.34 22.63
N SER A 2 -11.60 -7.11 22.25
CA SER A 2 -12.45 -6.85 21.09
C SER A 2 -11.65 -7.08 19.81
N PHE A 3 -12.04 -8.06 19.00
CA PHE A 3 -11.38 -8.33 17.73
C PHE A 3 -11.78 -7.27 16.70
N THR A 4 -10.82 -6.49 16.20
CA THR A 4 -11.10 -5.46 15.20
C THR A 4 -10.90 -5.99 13.78
N TRP A 5 -11.52 -5.35 12.79
CA TRP A 5 -11.26 -5.59 11.37
C TRP A 5 -9.78 -5.43 11.00
N SER A 6 -9.06 -4.56 11.72
CA SER A 6 -7.63 -4.34 11.49
C SER A 6 -6.79 -5.51 12.00
N ASP A 7 -7.10 -6.03 13.20
CA ASP A 7 -6.47 -7.24 13.75
C ASP A 7 -6.72 -8.44 12.83
N ALA A 8 -7.93 -8.59 12.32
CA ALA A 8 -8.29 -9.63 11.37
C ALA A 8 -7.44 -9.57 10.10
N ALA A 9 -7.35 -8.38 9.48
CA ALA A 9 -6.54 -8.20 8.28
C ALA A 9 -5.06 -8.46 8.55
N ALA A 10 -4.53 -8.00 9.70
CA ALA A 10 -3.14 -8.20 10.07
C ALA A 10 -2.80 -9.70 10.25
N ARG A 11 -3.67 -10.46 10.91
CA ARG A 11 -3.49 -11.92 11.09
C ARG A 11 -3.43 -12.65 9.75
N ILE A 12 -4.38 -12.38 8.86
CA ILE A 12 -4.41 -13.04 7.53
C ILE A 12 -3.16 -12.69 6.73
N ILE A 13 -2.69 -11.44 6.79
CA ILE A 13 -1.47 -11.02 6.10
C ILE A 13 -0.24 -11.73 6.69
N ASP A 14 -0.19 -11.93 8.01
CA ASP A 14 0.90 -12.66 8.68
C ASP A 14 0.91 -14.14 8.27
N ASP A 15 -0.26 -14.77 8.20
CA ASP A 15 -0.38 -16.15 7.71
C ASP A 15 0.12 -16.27 6.27
N VAL A 16 -0.30 -15.36 5.38
CA VAL A 16 0.20 -15.31 4.00
C VAL A 16 1.70 -15.08 3.97
N HIS A 17 2.23 -14.19 4.80
CA HIS A 17 3.66 -13.91 4.87
C HIS A 17 4.47 -15.17 5.21
N ARG A 18 4.00 -15.98 6.17
CA ARG A 18 4.64 -17.25 6.58
C ARG A 18 4.62 -18.31 5.48
N THR A 19 3.62 -18.29 4.60
CA THR A 19 3.51 -19.25 3.48
C THR A 19 4.37 -18.87 2.27
N LEU A 20 4.85 -17.63 2.21
CA LEU A 20 5.63 -17.15 1.07
C LEU A 20 7.13 -17.39 1.26
N PRO A 21 7.87 -17.76 0.20
CA PRO A 21 9.32 -17.83 0.27
C PRO A 21 9.91 -16.44 0.52
N ALA A 22 11.06 -16.39 1.19
CA ALA A 22 11.75 -15.14 1.53
C ALA A 22 12.07 -14.29 0.28
N ASP A 23 12.47 -14.95 -0.80
CA ASP A 23 12.80 -14.33 -2.10
C ASP A 23 11.58 -14.02 -2.99
N ALA A 24 10.35 -14.19 -2.47
CA ALA A 24 9.16 -13.82 -3.22
C ALA A 24 9.19 -12.34 -3.62
N ASP A 25 9.04 -12.07 -4.92
CA ASP A 25 9.00 -10.74 -5.47
C ASP A 25 7.71 -9.99 -5.08
N LEU A 26 7.67 -8.69 -5.37
CA LEU A 26 6.53 -7.85 -5.04
C LEU A 26 5.24 -8.29 -5.77
N ALA A 27 5.35 -8.86 -6.97
CA ALA A 27 4.22 -9.32 -7.76
C ALA A 27 3.57 -10.57 -7.15
N ALA A 28 4.38 -11.56 -6.77
CA ALA A 28 3.97 -12.76 -6.07
C ALA A 28 3.30 -12.43 -4.73
N ARG A 29 3.89 -11.53 -3.94
CA ARG A 29 3.29 -11.04 -2.69
C ARG A 29 1.93 -10.39 -2.91
N LYS A 30 1.77 -9.57 -3.95
CA LYS A 30 0.47 -8.95 -4.31
C LYS A 30 -0.56 -10.00 -4.71
N ARG A 31 -0.15 -11.02 -5.46
CA ARG A 31 -1.03 -12.11 -5.91
C ARG A 31 -1.51 -12.95 -4.74
N ALA A 32 -0.60 -13.40 -3.88
CA ALA A 32 -0.93 -14.20 -2.70
C ALA A 32 -1.92 -13.47 -1.77
N LEU A 33 -1.70 -12.17 -1.53
CA LEU A 33 -2.64 -11.36 -0.75
C LEU A 33 -4.01 -11.18 -1.43
N ARG A 34 -4.08 -11.20 -2.77
CA ARG A 34 -5.36 -11.13 -3.47
C ARG A 34 -6.15 -12.43 -3.32
N GLU A 35 -5.46 -13.56 -3.42
CA GLU A 35 -6.04 -14.91 -3.32
C GLU A 35 -6.48 -15.22 -1.88
N ALA A 36 -5.72 -14.79 -0.88
CA ALA A 36 -6.03 -15.00 0.53
C ALA A 36 -7.11 -14.04 1.09
N ARG A 37 -7.58 -13.07 0.32
CA ARG A 37 -8.53 -12.06 0.83
C ARG A 37 -9.90 -12.68 1.10
N PRO A 38 -10.39 -12.69 2.35
CA PRO A 38 -11.70 -13.24 2.66
C PRO A 38 -12.85 -12.41 2.06
N SER A 39 -13.96 -13.07 1.76
CA SER A 39 -15.16 -12.45 1.20
C SER A 39 -15.77 -11.37 2.11
N CYS A 40 -15.66 -11.49 3.44
CA CYS A 40 -16.16 -10.49 4.38
C CYS A 40 -15.52 -9.11 4.20
N PHE A 41 -14.24 -9.03 3.79
CA PHE A 41 -13.56 -7.78 3.44
C PHE A 41 -14.00 -7.21 2.09
N LEU A 42 -14.67 -7.99 1.25
CA LEU A 42 -15.27 -7.54 0.00
C LEU A 42 -16.69 -7.00 0.17
N SER A 43 -17.43 -7.58 1.12
CA SER A 43 -18.84 -7.30 1.37
C SER A 43 -19.12 -5.88 1.88
N THR A 44 -18.16 -5.26 2.59
CA THR A 44 -18.35 -3.93 3.17
C THR A 44 -17.34 -2.93 2.65
N SER A 45 -17.78 -1.68 2.47
CA SER A 45 -16.88 -0.56 2.10
C SER A 45 -15.78 -0.35 3.13
N TRP A 46 -16.10 -0.52 4.42
CA TRP A 46 -15.14 -0.42 5.51
C TRP A 46 -14.10 -1.55 5.47
N GLY A 47 -14.53 -2.80 5.35
CA GLY A 47 -13.64 -3.96 5.22
C GLY A 47 -12.70 -3.80 4.03
N ARG A 48 -13.22 -3.37 2.88
CA ARG A 48 -12.41 -3.13 1.68
C ARG A 48 -11.31 -2.10 1.93
N LYS A 49 -11.64 -1.00 2.63
CA LYS A 49 -10.68 0.05 2.99
C LYS A 49 -9.62 -0.46 3.96
N VAL A 50 -10.02 -1.21 5.00
CA VAL A 50 -9.11 -1.80 5.99
C VAL A 50 -8.14 -2.77 5.32
N TRP A 51 -8.65 -3.66 4.47
CA TRP A 51 -7.82 -4.61 3.73
C TRP A 51 -6.78 -3.92 2.85
N GLN A 52 -7.22 -2.92 2.06
CA GLN A 52 -6.32 -2.16 1.18
C GLN A 52 -5.23 -1.41 1.97
N LYS A 53 -5.57 -0.87 3.14
CA LYS A 53 -4.61 -0.20 4.03
C LYS A 53 -3.57 -1.19 4.54
N ALA A 54 -4.01 -2.32 5.09
CA ALA A 54 -3.13 -3.34 5.65
C ALA A 54 -2.22 -3.97 4.58
N GLN A 55 -2.78 -4.31 3.41
CA GLN A 55 -2.01 -4.79 2.26
C GLN A 55 -0.93 -3.79 1.84
N ARG A 56 -1.25 -2.49 1.77
CA ARG A 56 -0.27 -1.47 1.39
C ARG A 56 0.87 -1.35 2.40
N GLN A 57 0.55 -1.33 3.69
CA GLN A 57 1.55 -1.26 4.76
C GLN A 57 2.50 -2.46 4.73
N TYR A 58 1.96 -3.67 4.48
CA TYR A 58 2.79 -4.86 4.29
C TYR A 58 3.68 -4.75 3.06
N LEU A 59 3.13 -4.43 1.89
CA LEU A 59 3.88 -4.37 0.64
C LEU A 59 4.95 -3.26 0.63
N GLN A 60 4.77 -2.19 1.42
CA GLN A 60 5.79 -1.15 1.60
C GLN A 60 7.09 -1.69 2.18
N LYS A 61 7.02 -2.72 3.04
CA LYS A 61 8.21 -3.41 3.59
C LYS A 61 9.00 -4.14 2.50
N PHE A 62 8.37 -4.44 1.35
CA PHE A 62 8.94 -5.18 0.23
C PHE A 62 9.12 -4.30 -1.02
N GLY A 63 9.23 -2.98 -0.84
CA GLY A 63 9.56 -2.05 -1.93
C GLY A 63 8.38 -1.41 -2.65
N LEU A 64 7.13 -1.55 -2.15
CA LEU A 64 6.03 -0.74 -2.68
C LEU A 64 6.22 0.73 -2.25
N LYS A 65 6.34 1.63 -3.23
CA LYS A 65 6.44 3.07 -2.97
C LYS A 65 5.21 3.59 -2.20
N PRO A 66 5.40 4.43 -1.16
CA PRO A 66 4.29 5.03 -0.44
C PRO A 66 3.47 5.96 -1.34
N ARG A 67 2.16 6.01 -1.10
CA ARG A 67 1.26 6.89 -1.86
C ARG A 67 1.64 8.34 -1.58
N GLY A 68 1.91 9.12 -2.62
CA GLY A 68 2.36 10.52 -2.50
C GLY A 68 3.88 10.72 -2.59
N SER A 69 4.67 9.65 -2.80
CA SER A 69 6.11 9.81 -3.08
C SER A 69 6.41 10.28 -4.50
N ALA A 70 5.40 10.42 -5.36
CA ALA A 70 5.58 11.08 -6.64
C ALA A 70 5.81 12.57 -6.35
N LYS A 71 6.92 13.12 -6.85
CA LYS A 71 7.12 14.57 -6.84
C LYS A 71 5.88 15.20 -7.50
N LEU A 72 5.16 16.05 -6.78
CA LEU A 72 4.09 16.81 -7.39
C LEU A 72 4.69 17.59 -8.57
N PRO A 73 3.97 17.72 -9.70
CA PRO A 73 4.39 18.66 -10.71
C PRO A 73 4.52 20.03 -10.04
N LEU A 74 5.59 20.75 -10.37
CA LEU A 74 5.85 22.09 -9.84
C LEU A 74 4.59 22.93 -9.96
N SER A 75 4.24 23.62 -8.87
CA SER A 75 3.15 24.58 -8.87
C SER A 75 3.43 25.68 -9.91
N PRO A 76 2.40 26.36 -10.45
CA PRO A 76 2.61 27.47 -11.38
C PRO A 76 3.56 28.55 -10.86
N LEU A 77 3.56 28.77 -9.54
CA LEU A 77 4.48 29.71 -8.88
C LEU A 77 5.93 29.21 -8.90
N GLU A 78 6.17 27.94 -8.57
CA GLU A 78 7.51 27.35 -8.65
C GLU A 78 8.07 27.36 -10.08
N LYS A 79 7.21 27.14 -11.09
CA LYS A 79 7.58 27.27 -12.51
C LYS A 79 7.99 28.70 -12.87
N LEU A 80 7.32 29.70 -12.31
CA LEU A 80 7.64 31.12 -12.53
C LEU A 80 8.99 31.50 -11.88
N MET A 81 9.24 31.00 -10.66
CA MET A 81 10.48 31.26 -9.93
C MET A 81 11.71 30.62 -10.59
N GLN A 82 11.58 29.41 -11.16
CA GLN A 82 12.64 28.81 -11.98
C GLN A 82 12.90 29.63 -13.25
N ARG A 83 11.84 29.98 -13.99
CA ARG A 83 11.97 30.76 -15.22
C ARG A 83 12.69 32.10 -15.03
N ASN A 84 12.52 32.73 -13.88
CA ASN A 84 13.13 34.03 -13.57
C ASN A 84 14.53 33.91 -12.94
N GLY A 85 14.88 32.75 -12.37
CA GLY A 85 16.17 32.51 -11.72
C GLY A 85 17.31 32.12 -12.66
N ASP A 86 17.00 31.68 -13.89
CA ASP A 86 17.98 31.28 -14.92
C ASP A 86 18.51 32.45 -15.78
N THR A 87 18.24 33.70 -15.39
CA THR A 87 18.78 34.89 -16.09
C THR A 87 20.11 35.28 -15.45
N LYS A 88 21.20 34.63 -15.87
CA LYS A 88 22.58 35.07 -15.61
C LYS A 88 23.33 35.27 -16.91
#